data_AF-A0A382FQ64-F1
#
_entry.id   AF-A0A382FQ64-F1
#
_cell.length_a   1.000
_cell.length_b   1.000
_cell.length_c   1.000
_cell.angle_alpha   90.00
_cell.angle_beta   90.00
_cell.angle_gamma   90.00
#
_symmetry.space_group_name_H-M   'P 1'
#
loop_
_entity.id
_entity.type
_entity.pdbx_description
1 polymer ?
#
loop_
_entity_poly.entity_id
_entity_poly.type
_entity_poly.pdbx_seq_one_letter_code
_entity_poly.pdbx_strand_id
1 'polypeptide(L)'
;MRKQSKIYVAGHTGLLGAALLKKLTEKGYKNVLGVTHKDLELKDSSLVNDFFAKERPTIVFMAAGRAGNLNRCITHPATLFSENSIIQNNIFTAACQFNVENLVYFGSS
;
A
#
# COMPACT_ATOMS: atom_id res chain seq x y z
N MET A 1 -4.54 -17.81 1.62
CA MET A 1 -4.43 -17.06 0.35
C MET A 1 -4.28 -18.05 -0.79
N ARG A 2 -5.04 -17.90 -1.89
CA ARG A 2 -4.91 -18.77 -3.07
C ARG A 2 -3.72 -18.30 -3.92
N LYS A 3 -3.01 -19.21 -4.61
CA LYS A 3 -1.83 -18.85 -5.43
C LYS A 3 -2.15 -17.91 -6.61
N GLN A 4 -3.41 -17.90 -7.03
CA GLN A 4 -3.92 -17.06 -8.11
C GLN A 4 -4.57 -15.76 -7.60
N SER A 5 -4.68 -15.56 -6.28
CA SER A 5 -5.19 -14.32 -5.69
C SER A 5 -4.41 -13.12 -6.22
N LYS A 6 -5.13 -12.05 -6.59
CA LYS A 6 -4.52 -10.80 -7.01
C LYS A 6 -4.09 -10.01 -5.79
N ILE A 7 -2.78 -9.78 -5.67
CA ILE A 7 -2.15 -9.18 -4.49
C ILE A 7 -1.56 -7.83 -4.88
N TYR A 8 -2.04 -6.78 -4.25
CA TYR A 8 -1.46 -5.45 -4.35
C TYR A 8 -0.52 -5.19 -3.18
N VAL A 9 0.72 -4.77 -3.48
CA VAL A 9 1.69 -4.31 -2.48
C VAL A 9 1.86 -2.80 -2.62
N ALA A 10 1.19 -2.03 -1.76
CA ALA A 10 1.38 -0.58 -1.69
C ALA A 10 2.76 -0.28 -1.09
N GLY A 11 3.51 0.65 -1.69
CA GLY A 11 4.87 0.96 -1.22
C GLY A 11 5.93 -0.09 -1.59
N HIS A 12 5.72 -0.81 -2.68
CA HIS A 12 6.55 -1.95 -3.10
C HIS A 12 8.04 -1.66 -3.31
N THR A 13 8.43 -0.39 -3.53
CA THR A 13 9.83 0.02 -3.71
C THR A 13 10.56 0.28 -2.38
N GLY A 14 9.83 0.40 -1.27
CA GLY A 14 10.41 0.55 0.06
C GLY A 14 11.00 -0.76 0.58
N LEU A 15 11.78 -0.69 1.66
CA LEU A 15 12.47 -1.85 2.25
C LEU A 15 11.51 -3.04 2.51
N LEU A 16 10.40 -2.78 3.21
CA LEU A 16 9.42 -3.82 3.53
C LEU A 16 8.66 -4.29 2.29
N GLY A 17 8.26 -3.37 1.41
CA GLY A 17 7.53 -3.68 0.17
C GLY A 17 8.35 -4.57 -0.77
N ALA A 18 9.64 -4.29 -0.94
CA ALA A 18 10.54 -5.07 -1.78
C ALA A 18 10.76 -6.48 -1.20
N ALA A 19 10.90 -6.59 0.12
CA ALA A 19 11.01 -7.88 0.81
C ALA A 19 9.72 -8.70 0.67
N LEU A 20 8.54 -8.07 0.76
CA LEU A 20 7.25 -8.72 0.53
C LEU A 20 7.12 -9.24 -0.90
N LEU A 21 7.46 -8.43 -1.91
CA LEU A 21 7.46 -8.86 -3.31
C LEU A 21 8.34 -10.08 -3.50
N LYS A 22 9.60 -10.01 -3.06
CA LYS A 22 10.55 -11.13 -3.13
C LYS A 22 9.96 -12.39 -2.48
N LYS A 23 9.41 -12.26 -1.27
CA LYS A 23 8.89 -13.42 -0.53
C LYS A 23 7.63 -14.02 -1.15
N LEU A 24 6.76 -13.19 -1.72
CA LEU A 24 5.57 -13.66 -2.44
C LEU A 24 5.97 -14.41 -3.72
N THR A 25 6.94 -13.88 -4.47
CA THR A 25 7.47 -14.55 -5.66
C THR A 25 8.15 -15.88 -5.32
N GLU A 26 9.00 -15.92 -4.29
CA GLU A 26 9.61 -17.17 -3.79
C GLU A 26 8.57 -18.21 -3.38
N LYS A 27 7.45 -17.76 -2.81
CA LYS A 27 6.33 -18.63 -2.44
C LYS A 27 5.46 -19.02 -3.65
N GLY A 28 5.77 -18.59 -4.87
CA GLY A 28 5.04 -18.98 -6.08
C GLY A 28 3.73 -18.23 -6.31
N TYR A 29 3.54 -17.06 -5.72
CA TYR A 29 2.43 -16.17 -6.10
C TYR A 29 2.77 -15.49 -7.43
N LYS A 30 1.88 -15.62 -8.42
CA LYS A 30 2.12 -15.12 -9.78
C LYS A 30 1.41 -13.80 -10.07
N ASN A 31 0.36 -13.48 -9.33
CA ASN A 31 -0.48 -12.30 -9.54
C ASN A 31 -0.21 -11.25 -8.45
N VAL A 32 1.03 -10.78 -8.39
CA VAL A 32 1.49 -9.77 -7.44
C VAL A 32 1.82 -8.51 -8.22
N LEU A 33 1.21 -7.39 -7.85
CA LEU A 33 1.49 -6.10 -8.45
C LEU A 33 1.94 -5.09 -7.40
N GLY A 34 2.89 -4.25 -7.80
CA GLY A 34 3.26 -3.01 -7.14
C GLY A 34 3.11 -1.88 -8.14
N VAL A 35 2.73 -0.70 -7.66
CA VAL A 35 2.62 0.52 -8.48
C VAL A 35 3.50 1.59 -7.86
N THR A 36 4.21 2.35 -8.71
CA THR A 36 5.10 3.41 -8.22
C THR A 36 4.29 4.62 -7.80
N HIS A 37 4.88 5.48 -6.96
CA HIS A 37 4.23 6.74 -6.55
C HIS A 37 3.95 7.68 -7.73
N LYS A 38 4.75 7.59 -8.82
CA LYS A 38 4.52 8.37 -10.04
C LYS A 38 3.26 7.94 -10.80
N ASP A 39 2.98 6.64 -10.77
CA ASP A 39 1.84 6.06 -11.49
C ASP A 39 0.56 6.06 -10.64
N LEU A 40 0.69 6.18 -9.30
CA LEU A 40 -0.41 6.23 -8.36
C LEU A 40 -0.06 7.10 -7.14
N GLU A 41 -0.58 8.32 -7.10
CA GLU A 41 -0.53 9.17 -5.92
C GLU A 41 -1.57 8.71 -4.90
N LEU A 42 -1.10 8.04 -3.86
CA LEU A 42 -1.96 7.46 -2.81
C LEU A 42 -2.67 8.52 -1.95
N LYS A 43 -2.25 9.80 -2.02
CA LYS A 43 -2.98 10.91 -1.38
C LYS A 43 -4.24 11.32 -2.14
N ASP A 44 -4.36 10.96 -3.41
CA ASP A 44 -5.54 11.26 -4.23
C ASP A 44 -6.54 10.09 -4.17
N SER A 45 -7.68 10.32 -3.52
CA SER A 45 -8.70 9.29 -3.35
C SER A 45 -9.34 8.86 -4.67
N SER A 46 -9.42 9.75 -5.67
CA SER A 46 -9.98 9.41 -6.99
C SER A 46 -9.06 8.43 -7.71
N LEU A 47 -7.75 8.74 -7.76
CA LEU A 47 -6.77 7.85 -8.40
C LEU A 47 -6.69 6.48 -7.71
N VAL A 48 -6.77 6.46 -6.37
CA VAL A 48 -6.84 5.20 -5.61
C VAL A 48 -8.11 4.44 -5.95
N ASN A 49 -9.27 5.09 -6.00
CA ASN A 49 -10.52 4.42 -6.35
C ASN A 49 -10.51 3.86 -7.77
N ASP A 50 -10.02 4.63 -8.74
CA ASP A 50 -9.89 4.20 -10.13
C ASP A 50 -8.95 2.99 -10.26
N PHE A 51 -7.83 3.02 -9.53
CA PHE A 51 -6.90 1.90 -9.45
C PHE A 51 -7.56 0.63 -8.87
N PHE A 52 -8.27 0.74 -7.74
CA PHE A 52 -8.95 -0.42 -7.14
C PHE A 52 -10.11 -0.92 -8.01
N ALA A 53 -10.85 -0.03 -8.66
CA ALA A 53 -11.93 -0.39 -9.58
C ALA A 53 -11.41 -1.18 -10.78
N LYS A 54 -10.27 -0.76 -11.34
CA LYS A 54 -9.59 -1.39 -12.48
C LYS A 54 -8.92 -2.71 -12.09
N GLU A 55 -8.07 -2.67 -11.06
CA GLU A 55 -7.22 -3.81 -10.74
C GLU A 55 -7.92 -4.87 -9.90
N ARG A 56 -8.92 -4.51 -9.08
CA ARG A 56 -9.66 -5.44 -8.22
C ARG A 56 -8.75 -6.40 -7.42
N PRO A 57 -7.81 -5.88 -6.61
CA PRO A 57 -6.98 -6.74 -5.78
C PRO A 57 -7.87 -7.47 -4.75
N THR A 58 -7.64 -8.76 -4.58
CA THR A 58 -8.30 -9.56 -3.52
C THR A 58 -7.59 -9.41 -2.17
N ILE A 59 -6.30 -9.05 -2.20
CA ILE A 59 -5.45 -8.94 -1.02
C ILE A 59 -4.58 -7.70 -1.16
N VAL A 60 -4.45 -6.94 -0.08
CA VAL A 60 -3.61 -5.73 -0.03
C VAL A 60 -2.59 -5.85 1.11
N PHE A 61 -1.31 -5.68 0.78
CA PHE A 61 -0.26 -5.40 1.76
C PHE A 61 0.08 -3.93 1.70
N MET A 62 -0.22 -3.19 2.77
CA MET A 62 0.01 -1.76 2.86
C MET A 62 1.34 -1.48 3.57
N ALA A 63 2.43 -1.53 2.80
CA ALA A 63 3.76 -1.10 3.22
C ALA A 63 4.07 0.35 2.81
N ALA A 64 3.10 1.05 2.21
CA ALA A 64 3.21 2.45 1.86
C ALA A 64 3.13 3.32 3.12
N GLY A 65 4.13 4.19 3.27
CA GLY A 65 4.16 5.20 4.30
C GLY A 65 5.30 6.17 4.01
N ARG A 66 5.08 7.44 4.31
CA ARG A 66 6.13 8.44 4.37
C ARG A 66 6.94 8.17 5.64
N ALA A 67 8.10 7.56 5.47
CA ALA A 67 9.15 7.57 6.48
C ALA A 67 9.99 8.84 6.32
N GLY A 68 10.38 9.45 7.44
CA GLY A 68 11.34 10.56 7.48
C GLY A 68 12.64 10.10 8.13
N ASN A 69 13.74 10.81 7.86
CA ASN A 69 14.85 10.79 8.80
C ASN A 69 14.38 11.38 10.15
N LEU A 70 15.11 11.11 11.23
CA LEU A 70 14.77 11.59 12.57
C LEU A 70 14.46 13.10 12.57
N ASN A 71 15.24 13.88 11.80
CA ASN A 71 15.05 15.31 11.64
C ASN A 71 13.65 15.66 11.10
N ARG A 72 13.17 15.03 10.03
CA ARG A 72 11.82 15.31 9.48
C ARG A 72 10.72 14.92 10.45
N CYS A 73 10.88 13.82 11.18
CA CYS A 73 9.94 13.41 12.22
C CYS A 73 9.81 14.45 13.34
N ILE A 74 10.91 15.14 13.68
CA ILE A 74 10.94 16.17 14.71
C ILE A 74 10.47 17.53 14.20
N THR A 75 10.90 17.94 13.00
CA THR A 75 10.65 19.29 12.46
C THR A 75 9.29 19.43 11.78
N HIS A 76 8.71 18.34 11.28
CA HIS A 76 7.44 18.35 10.55
C HIS A 76 6.48 17.21 10.99
N PRO A 77 6.22 17.03 12.30
CA PRO A 77 5.46 15.89 12.81
C PRO A 77 4.00 15.89 12.30
N ALA A 78 3.33 17.04 12.32
CA ALA A 78 1.95 17.17 11.87
C ALA A 78 1.80 16.85 10.37
N THR A 79 2.73 17.33 9.53
CA THR A 79 2.75 17.01 8.10
C THR A 79 2.96 15.52 7.88
N LEU A 80 3.92 14.91 8.57
CA LEU A 80 4.22 13.49 8.43
C LEU A 80 3.02 12.62 8.81
N PHE A 81 2.36 12.95 9.93
CA PHE A 81 1.17 12.27 10.38
C PHE A 81 0.03 12.44 9.36
N SER A 82 -0.28 13.68 8.97
CA SER A 82 -1.35 13.98 8.02
C SER A 82 -1.17 13.26 6.68
N GLU A 83 0.03 13.29 6.09
CA GLU A 83 0.29 12.58 4.83
C GLU A 83 0.06 11.07 4.97
N ASN A 84 0.53 10.46 6.06
CA ASN A 84 0.35 9.02 6.31
C ASN A 84 -1.11 8.67 6.56
N SER A 85 -1.85 9.47 7.35
CA SER A 85 -3.27 9.25 7.61
C SER A 85 -4.10 9.33 6.33
N ILE A 86 -3.80 10.28 5.42
CA ILE A 86 -4.50 10.38 4.13
C ILE A 86 -4.25 9.11 3.30
N ILE A 87 -2.99 8.69 3.16
CA ILE A 87 -2.63 7.47 2.41
C ILE A 87 -3.36 6.24 2.97
N GLN A 88 -3.34 6.08 4.30
CA GLN A 88 -3.99 4.96 5.00
C GLN A 88 -5.48 4.96 4.76
N ASN A 89 -6.15 6.10 4.98
CA ASN A 89 -7.59 6.22 4.84
C ASN A 89 -8.04 5.94 3.40
N ASN A 90 -7.34 6.48 2.40
CA ASN A 90 -7.68 6.22 0.99
C ASN A 90 -7.64 4.73 0.65
N ILE A 91 -6.58 4.02 1.09
CA ILE A 91 -6.46 2.57 0.87
C ILE A 91 -7.52 1.80 1.67
N PHE A 92 -7.78 2.16 2.93
CA PHE A 92 -8.81 1.49 3.74
C PHE A 92 -10.22 1.65 3.15
N THR A 93 -10.57 2.88 2.74
CA THR A 93 -11.86 3.17 2.10
C THR A 93 -12.00 2.40 0.79
N ALA A 94 -10.98 2.42 -0.08
CA ALA A 94 -11.01 1.67 -1.33
C ALA A 94 -11.08 0.16 -1.09
N ALA A 95 -10.33 -0.36 -0.12
CA ALA A 95 -10.37 -1.78 0.23
C ALA A 95 -11.77 -2.23 0.68
N CYS A 96 -12.45 -1.40 1.48
CA CYS A 96 -13.83 -1.64 1.88
C CYS A 96 -14.79 -1.56 0.69
N GLN A 97 -14.72 -0.47 -0.09
CA GLN A 97 -15.60 -0.22 -1.24
C GLN A 97 -15.50 -1.30 -2.33
N PHE A 98 -14.30 -1.83 -2.57
CA PHE A 98 -14.03 -2.79 -3.64
C PHE A 98 -13.92 -4.24 -3.15
N ASN A 99 -14.36 -4.52 -1.92
CA ASN A 99 -14.46 -5.86 -1.33
C ASN A 99 -13.13 -6.63 -1.30
N VAL A 100 -12.05 -5.99 -0.86
CA VAL A 100 -10.78 -6.68 -0.58
C VAL A 100 -11.00 -7.71 0.54
N GLU A 101 -10.65 -8.97 0.29
CA GLU A 101 -10.85 -10.05 1.26
C GLU A 101 -9.94 -9.92 2.47
N ASN A 102 -8.69 -9.48 2.27
CA ASN A 102 -7.69 -9.35 3.33
C ASN A 102 -6.81 -8.12 3.12
N LEU A 103 -6.66 -7.30 4.15
CA LEU A 103 -5.75 -6.18 4.18
C LEU A 103 -4.80 -6.31 5.36
N VAL A 104 -3.51 -6.18 5.11
CA VAL A 104 -2.46 -6.13 6.14
C VAL A 104 -1.83 -4.75 6.14
N TYR A 105 -1.93 -4.05 7.27
CA TYR A 105 -1.25 -2.78 7.52
C TYR A 105 -0.10 -2.98 8.50
N PHE A 106 1.05 -2.34 8.22
CA PHE A 106 2.23 -2.39 9.07
C PHE A 106 2.36 -1.09 9.87
N GLY A 107 1.99 -1.15 11.15
CA GLY A 107 2.27 -0.09 12.11
C GLY A 107 3.70 -0.12 12.62
N SER A 108 4.14 0.99 13.21
CA SER A 108 5.38 1.07 14.00
C SER A 108 5.02 1.10 15.49
N SER A 109 5.84 0.44 16.31
CA SER A 109 5.83 0.56 17.77
C SER A 109 6.38 1.89 18.23
#